data_AF-A0A535MND1-F1
#
_entry.id   AF-A0A535MND1-F1
#
_cell.length_a   1.000
_cell.length_b   1.000
_cell.length_c   1.000
_cell.angle_alpha   90.00
_cell.angle_beta   90.00
_cell.angle_gamma   90.00
#
_symmetry.space_group_name_H-M   'P 1'
#
loop_
_entity.id
_entity.type
_entity.pdbx_description
1 polymer ?
#
loop_
_entity_poly.entity_id
_entity_poly.type
_entity_poly.pdbx_seq_one_letter_code
_entity_poly.pdbx_strand_id
1 'polypeptide(L)'
;MNVMSSQETQPSSASVSADGPMAALETALARDDPTAVMGALEGQLHHRRPGSHSALRQQVGERLAAGLAVDPAREGRWIEVLAMSPSPSARQVACLVLADRYPRDRTGVLRIAEALAEDAHWEVREAAAGLMGTLLDQDFATIRSWLATLRNSRSENLRRAVVLAVKYAARREHPERTPALLDLLAPLLRDESTYVRRNLGPFTLGDGLLRIDPRTTLSQLRAWSRDRDPMVRWNVAMAFSSAIGSFHWPAARATLERLARGPEPLVRMGVAKAVRRCRQRYPEEVAEALRSWAKDPNRAPTALLVGPARRR
;
A
#
# COMPACT_ATOMS: atom_id res chain seq x y z
N MET A 1 -13.98 49.59 -37.06
CA MET A 1 -13.23 48.32 -37.26
C MET A 1 -12.98 47.72 -35.88
N ASN A 2 -13.30 46.43 -35.75
CA ASN A 2 -13.53 45.71 -34.51
C ASN A 2 -12.34 45.66 -33.55
N VAL A 3 -12.67 45.86 -32.28
CA VAL A 3 -11.91 45.42 -31.10
C VAL A 3 -12.26 43.96 -30.87
N MET A 4 -11.29 43.04 -30.92
CA MET A 4 -11.48 41.66 -30.44
C MET A 4 -10.63 41.44 -29.19
N SER A 5 -11.33 41.49 -28.06
CA SER A 5 -10.91 40.96 -26.77
C SER A 5 -11.19 39.45 -26.78
N SER A 6 -10.15 38.62 -26.63
CA SER A 6 -10.30 37.18 -26.45
C SER A 6 -10.32 36.88 -24.96
N GLN A 7 -11.52 36.64 -24.44
CA GLN A 7 -11.78 36.22 -23.07
C GLN A 7 -11.20 34.83 -22.78
N GLU A 8 -10.65 34.71 -21.58
CA GLU A 8 -10.29 33.46 -20.91
C GLU A 8 -11.48 32.53 -20.80
N THR A 9 -11.37 31.32 -21.35
CA THR A 9 -12.30 30.22 -21.12
C THR A 9 -11.97 29.54 -19.78
N GLN A 10 -12.81 29.79 -18.79
CA GLN A 10 -12.89 28.95 -17.59
C GLN A 10 -13.30 27.51 -17.96
N PRO A 11 -12.78 26.47 -17.27
CA PRO A 11 -13.21 25.11 -17.50
C PRO A 11 -14.65 24.91 -16.97
N SER A 12 -15.52 24.51 -17.89
CA SER A 12 -16.90 24.09 -17.67
C SER A 12 -17.00 23.00 -16.59
N SER A 13 -17.86 23.25 -15.60
CA SER A 13 -18.31 22.30 -14.59
C SER A 13 -18.93 21.08 -15.27
N ALA A 14 -18.30 19.91 -15.10
CA ALA A 14 -18.84 18.65 -15.58
C ALA A 14 -20.23 18.38 -14.98
N SER A 15 -21.22 18.22 -15.86
CA SER A 15 -22.59 17.82 -15.55
C SER A 15 -22.62 16.46 -14.84
N VAL A 16 -23.22 16.41 -13.65
CA VAL A 16 -23.53 15.18 -12.92
C VAL A 16 -24.62 14.43 -13.68
N SER A 17 -24.33 13.23 -14.22
CA SER A 17 -25.36 12.41 -14.84
C SER A 17 -26.28 11.80 -13.78
N ALA A 18 -27.59 11.78 -14.05
CA ALA A 18 -28.62 11.31 -13.13
C ALA A 18 -28.61 9.79 -12.86
N ASP A 19 -27.83 9.02 -13.63
CA ASP A 19 -27.81 7.54 -13.60
C ASP A 19 -26.47 6.95 -13.10
N GLY A 20 -25.65 7.75 -12.42
CA GLY A 20 -24.33 7.34 -11.94
C GLY A 20 -24.32 6.63 -10.56
N PRO A 21 -23.22 5.95 -10.19
CA PRO A 21 -23.08 5.29 -8.88
C PRO A 21 -23.27 6.25 -7.69
N MET A 22 -22.89 7.53 -7.86
CA MET A 22 -23.11 8.55 -6.84
C MET A 22 -24.59 8.93 -6.69
N ALA A 23 -25.38 9.03 -7.77
CA ALA A 23 -26.81 9.31 -7.69
C ALA A 23 -27.59 8.18 -7.00
N ALA A 24 -27.20 6.94 -7.26
CA ALA A 24 -27.73 5.77 -6.56
C ALA A 24 -27.34 5.77 -5.07
N LEU A 25 -26.12 6.20 -4.73
CA LEU A 25 -25.70 6.39 -3.34
C LEU A 25 -26.54 7.44 -2.61
N GLU A 26 -26.81 8.59 -3.24
CA GLU A 26 -27.72 9.61 -2.67
C GLU A 26 -29.11 9.04 -2.41
N THR A 27 -29.63 8.26 -3.37
CA THR A 27 -30.96 7.67 -3.25
C THR A 27 -31.03 6.66 -2.11
N ALA A 28 -29.98 5.84 -1.94
CA ALA A 28 -29.86 4.90 -0.83
C ALA A 28 -29.79 5.64 0.53
N LEU A 29 -29.00 6.71 0.61
CA LEU A 29 -28.95 7.59 1.78
C LEU A 29 -30.28 8.29 2.04
N ALA A 30 -31.02 8.74 1.03
CA ALA A 30 -32.32 9.37 1.23
C ALA A 30 -33.37 8.38 1.77
N ARG A 31 -33.26 7.10 1.41
CA ARG A 31 -34.19 6.03 1.78
C ARG A 31 -33.82 5.25 3.05
N ASP A 32 -32.67 5.57 3.65
CA ASP A 32 -32.08 4.77 4.73
C ASP A 32 -31.91 3.27 4.39
N ASP A 33 -31.50 2.99 3.14
CA ASP A 33 -31.35 1.63 2.63
C ASP A 33 -29.88 1.29 2.33
N PRO A 34 -29.13 0.70 3.29
CA PRO A 34 -27.75 0.27 3.06
C PRO A 34 -27.65 -0.85 2.01
N THR A 35 -28.74 -1.58 1.74
CA THR A 35 -28.73 -2.68 0.77
C THR A 35 -28.77 -2.18 -0.67
N ALA A 36 -29.38 -1.02 -0.92
CA ALA A 36 -29.40 -0.37 -2.23
C ALA A 36 -27.99 0.04 -2.71
N VAL A 37 -27.06 0.33 -1.79
CA VAL A 37 -25.65 0.63 -2.13
C VAL A 37 -24.95 -0.56 -2.77
N MET A 38 -25.37 -1.79 -2.44
CA MET A 38 -24.76 -3.00 -2.99
C MET A 38 -24.89 -3.04 -4.52
N GLY A 39 -26.11 -2.87 -5.04
CA GLY A 39 -26.37 -2.91 -6.48
C GLY A 39 -25.71 -1.75 -7.25
N ALA A 40 -25.62 -0.58 -6.62
CA ALA A 40 -25.03 0.62 -7.23
C ALA A 40 -23.51 0.53 -7.43
N LEU A 41 -22.81 -0.18 -6.53
CA LEU A 41 -21.35 -0.22 -6.48
C LEU A 41 -20.75 -1.58 -6.86
N GLU A 42 -21.60 -2.59 -7.09
CA GLU A 42 -21.19 -3.87 -7.67
C GLU A 42 -20.50 -3.64 -9.02
N GLY A 43 -19.32 -4.23 -9.25
CA GLY A 43 -18.59 -3.99 -10.49
C GLY A 43 -17.83 -2.66 -10.57
N GLN A 44 -18.29 -1.62 -9.89
CA GLN A 44 -17.74 -0.26 -10.00
C GLN A 44 -16.51 -0.02 -9.12
N LEU A 45 -16.37 -0.78 -8.04
CA LEU A 45 -15.21 -0.72 -7.16
C LEU A 45 -14.19 -1.82 -7.47
N HIS A 46 -14.51 -2.75 -8.39
CA HIS A 46 -13.69 -3.90 -8.73
C HIS A 46 -12.57 -3.56 -9.72
N HIS A 47 -11.45 -4.28 -9.60
CA HIS A 47 -10.31 -4.13 -10.50
C HIS A 47 -10.47 -4.91 -11.81
N ARG A 48 -10.24 -4.22 -12.94
CA ARG A 48 -9.51 -4.78 -14.11
C ARG A 48 -8.17 -4.10 -14.38
N ARG A 49 -7.90 -2.94 -13.76
CA ARG A 49 -6.60 -2.22 -13.81
C ARG A 49 -6.32 -1.50 -12.47
N PRO A 50 -5.04 -1.34 -12.05
CA PRO A 50 -4.69 -0.57 -10.85
C PRO A 50 -4.97 0.93 -11.01
N GLY A 51 -5.58 1.57 -10.00
CA GLY A 51 -5.68 3.04 -9.86
C GLY A 51 -6.92 3.73 -10.45
N SER A 52 -7.78 3.05 -11.22
CA SER A 52 -8.88 3.71 -11.94
C SER A 52 -10.13 4.07 -11.12
N HIS A 53 -10.22 3.65 -9.84
CA HIS A 53 -11.41 3.89 -8.99
C HIS A 53 -11.09 4.45 -7.59
N SER A 54 -9.85 4.90 -7.32
CA SER A 54 -9.51 5.48 -6.02
C SER A 54 -10.30 6.75 -5.72
N ALA A 55 -10.52 7.59 -6.75
CA ALA A 55 -11.33 8.80 -6.64
C ALA A 55 -12.79 8.48 -6.33
N LEU A 56 -13.38 7.47 -6.99
CA LEU A 56 -14.75 7.04 -6.72
C LEU A 56 -14.88 6.49 -5.28
N ARG A 57 -13.93 5.66 -4.82
CA ARG A 57 -13.92 5.18 -3.43
C ARG A 57 -13.87 6.33 -2.43
N GLN A 58 -13.03 7.32 -2.69
CA GLN A 58 -12.93 8.50 -1.85
C GLN A 58 -14.27 9.27 -1.82
N GLN A 59 -14.87 9.55 -2.98
CA GLN A 59 -16.17 10.23 -3.08
C GLN A 59 -17.28 9.47 -2.35
N VAL A 60 -17.35 8.14 -2.51
CA VAL A 60 -18.32 7.29 -1.81
C VAL A 60 -18.12 7.39 -0.29
N GLY A 61 -16.87 7.29 0.18
CA GLY A 61 -16.53 7.40 1.59
C GLY A 61 -16.93 8.75 2.19
N GLU A 62 -16.52 9.84 1.55
CA GLU A 62 -16.84 11.22 1.99
C GLU A 62 -18.35 11.45 2.04
N ARG A 63 -19.09 10.95 1.04
CA ARG A 63 -20.53 11.17 0.97
C ARG A 63 -21.30 10.37 2.01
N LEU A 64 -20.90 9.13 2.25
CA LEU A 64 -21.48 8.31 3.31
C LEU A 64 -21.14 8.87 4.70
N ALA A 65 -19.89 9.27 4.92
CA ALA A 65 -19.47 9.91 6.16
C ALA A 65 -20.35 11.14 6.46
N ALA A 66 -20.51 12.04 5.49
CA ALA A 66 -21.35 13.22 5.64
C ALA A 66 -22.84 12.88 5.86
N GLY A 67 -23.37 11.91 5.11
CA GLY A 67 -24.79 11.51 5.18
C GLY A 67 -25.16 10.77 6.46
N LEU A 68 -24.21 10.06 7.08
CA LEU A 68 -24.44 9.24 8.28
C LEU A 68 -24.00 9.94 9.58
N ALA A 69 -23.19 11.01 9.52
CA ALA A 69 -22.65 11.70 10.69
C ALA A 69 -23.71 12.23 11.68
N VAL A 70 -24.94 12.48 11.20
CA VAL A 70 -26.01 13.08 12.00
C VAL A 70 -26.66 12.08 12.97
N ASP A 71 -26.64 10.78 12.65
CA ASP A 71 -27.31 9.74 13.44
C ASP A 71 -26.36 8.55 13.69
N PRO A 72 -25.75 8.46 14.89
CA PRO A 72 -24.86 7.35 15.27
C PRO A 72 -25.51 5.96 15.24
N ALA A 73 -26.81 5.87 15.51
CA ALA A 73 -27.53 4.61 15.49
C ALA A 73 -27.73 4.14 14.04
N ARG A 74 -28.08 5.07 13.16
CA ARG A 74 -28.17 4.83 11.72
C ARG A 74 -26.83 4.44 11.11
N GLU A 75 -25.76 5.18 11.41
CA GLU A 75 -24.40 4.86 10.98
C GLU A 75 -24.00 3.44 11.43
N GLY A 76 -24.31 3.07 12.68
CA GLY A 76 -24.05 1.73 13.19
C GLY A 76 -24.75 0.63 12.41
N ARG A 77 -26.06 0.79 12.17
CA ARG A 77 -26.84 -0.16 11.35
C ARG A 77 -26.26 -0.29 9.94
N TRP A 78 -25.87 0.83 9.32
CA TRP A 78 -25.27 0.83 7.99
C TRP A 78 -23.96 0.06 7.96
N ILE A 79 -23.05 0.32 8.90
CA ILE A 79 -21.77 -0.39 9.02
C ILE A 79 -21.98 -1.89 9.19
N GLU A 80 -22.90 -2.28 10.08
CA GLU A 80 -23.20 -3.70 10.34
C GLU A 80 -23.72 -4.41 9.08
N VAL A 81 -24.72 -3.83 8.41
CA VAL A 81 -25.30 -4.40 7.17
C VAL A 81 -24.24 -4.49 6.08
N LEU A 82 -23.44 -3.45 5.87
CA LEU A 82 -22.42 -3.42 4.82
C LEU A 82 -21.27 -4.39 5.11
N ALA A 83 -20.81 -4.49 6.36
CA ALA A 83 -19.70 -5.37 6.75
C ALA A 83 -20.08 -6.86 6.70
N MET A 84 -21.36 -7.20 6.92
CA MET A 84 -21.86 -8.58 6.83
C MET A 84 -22.46 -8.92 5.45
N SER A 85 -22.44 -7.99 4.52
CA SER A 85 -23.03 -8.17 3.19
C SER A 85 -22.33 -9.29 2.41
N PRO A 86 -23.06 -10.06 1.58
CA PRO A 86 -22.45 -10.99 0.63
C PRO A 86 -21.62 -10.26 -0.45
N SER A 87 -21.92 -8.99 -0.76
CA SER A 87 -21.20 -8.19 -1.77
C SER A 87 -19.82 -7.75 -1.26
N PRO A 88 -18.72 -8.09 -1.95
CA PRO A 88 -17.39 -7.56 -1.62
C PRO A 88 -17.29 -6.05 -1.77
N SER A 89 -18.06 -5.44 -2.68
CA SER A 89 -18.11 -3.98 -2.81
C SER A 89 -18.71 -3.32 -1.57
N ALA A 90 -19.79 -3.88 -1.02
CA ALA A 90 -20.41 -3.38 0.20
C ALA A 90 -19.46 -3.47 1.41
N ARG A 91 -18.75 -4.59 1.57
CA ARG A 91 -17.75 -4.75 2.63
C ARG A 91 -16.55 -3.80 2.48
N GLN A 92 -16.15 -3.49 1.25
CA GLN A 92 -15.16 -2.43 0.99
C GLN A 92 -15.69 -1.05 1.40
N VAL A 93 -16.97 -0.76 1.15
CA VAL A 93 -17.60 0.50 1.56
C VAL A 93 -17.69 0.61 3.08
N ALA A 94 -17.96 -0.49 3.79
CA ALA A 94 -17.92 -0.51 5.25
C ALA A 94 -16.56 -0.01 5.79
N CYS A 95 -15.45 -0.38 5.14
CA CYS A 95 -14.11 0.11 5.51
C CYS A 95 -13.97 1.63 5.41
N LEU A 96 -14.69 2.28 4.49
CA LEU A 96 -14.57 3.72 4.25
C LEU A 96 -15.22 4.56 5.37
N VAL A 97 -16.32 4.07 5.94
CA VAL A 97 -17.08 4.78 6.98
C VAL A 97 -16.66 4.40 8.41
N LEU A 98 -15.98 3.25 8.59
CA LEU A 98 -15.54 2.79 9.90
C LEU A 98 -14.54 3.73 10.59
N ALA A 99 -13.75 4.51 9.84
CA ALA A 99 -12.76 5.41 10.40
C ALA A 99 -13.39 6.51 11.26
N ASP A 100 -14.52 7.09 10.84
CA ASP A 100 -15.19 8.19 11.55
C ASP A 100 -15.92 7.73 12.81
N ARG A 101 -16.21 6.43 12.90
CA ARG A 101 -16.77 5.78 14.10
C ARG A 101 -15.73 5.52 15.17
N TYR A 102 -14.44 5.45 14.82
CA TYR A 102 -13.36 5.05 15.73
C TYR A 102 -13.33 5.82 17.07
N PRO A 103 -13.50 7.16 17.11
CA PRO A 103 -13.49 7.89 18.39
C PRO A 103 -14.64 7.52 19.34
N ARG A 104 -15.75 6.99 18.80
CA ARG A 104 -16.97 6.64 19.56
C ARG A 104 -17.03 5.16 19.94
N ASP A 105 -16.49 4.29 19.09
CA ASP A 105 -16.56 2.83 19.26
C ASP A 105 -15.27 2.17 18.78
N ARG A 106 -14.17 2.44 19.49
CA ARG A 106 -12.85 1.88 19.20
C ARG A 106 -12.89 0.35 19.11
N THR A 107 -13.45 -0.32 20.12
CA THR A 107 -13.45 -1.78 20.21
C THR A 107 -14.24 -2.41 19.07
N GLY A 108 -15.43 -1.89 18.75
CA GLY A 108 -16.24 -2.38 17.64
C GLY A 108 -15.55 -2.19 16.30
N VAL A 109 -14.96 -1.01 16.05
CA VAL A 109 -14.24 -0.70 14.81
C VAL A 109 -13.03 -1.63 14.62
N LEU A 110 -12.20 -1.82 15.66
CA LEU A 110 -11.04 -2.71 15.55
C LEU A 110 -11.45 -4.15 15.29
N ARG A 111 -12.49 -4.66 15.98
CA ARG A 111 -13.03 -6.01 15.75
C ARG A 111 -13.51 -6.20 14.31
N ILE A 112 -14.23 -5.23 13.76
CA ILE A 112 -14.71 -5.30 12.37
C ILE A 112 -13.53 -5.20 11.40
N ALA A 113 -12.55 -4.34 11.66
CA ALA A 113 -11.35 -4.23 10.82
C ALA A 113 -10.55 -5.54 10.77
N GLU A 114 -10.40 -6.27 11.88
CA GLU A 114 -9.77 -7.61 11.90
C GLU A 114 -10.55 -8.61 11.05
N ALA A 115 -11.88 -8.66 11.22
CA ALA A 115 -12.74 -9.55 10.45
C ALA A 115 -12.66 -9.29 8.94
N LEU A 116 -12.67 -8.01 8.53
CA LEU A 116 -12.55 -7.61 7.12
C LEU A 116 -11.13 -7.82 6.57
N ALA A 117 -10.10 -7.76 7.42
CA ALA A 117 -8.74 -8.12 7.02
C ALA A 117 -8.58 -9.63 6.77
N GLU A 118 -9.44 -10.47 7.35
CA GLU A 118 -9.52 -11.92 7.14
C GLU A 118 -10.48 -12.33 6.00
N ASP A 119 -11.10 -11.36 5.33
CA ASP A 119 -12.12 -11.63 4.33
C ASP A 119 -11.63 -12.54 3.20
N ALA A 120 -12.49 -13.44 2.71
CA ALA A 120 -12.17 -14.33 1.59
C ALA A 120 -11.82 -13.53 0.31
N HIS A 121 -12.44 -12.37 0.11
CA HIS A 121 -12.22 -11.52 -1.05
C HIS A 121 -11.04 -10.58 -0.84
N TRP A 122 -10.03 -10.68 -1.72
CA TRP A 122 -8.77 -9.96 -1.54
C TRP A 122 -8.89 -8.43 -1.58
N GLU A 123 -9.85 -7.89 -2.33
CA GLU A 123 -10.08 -6.43 -2.37
C GLU A 123 -10.64 -5.90 -1.05
N VAL A 124 -11.42 -6.71 -0.32
CA VAL A 124 -11.92 -6.36 1.02
C VAL A 124 -10.75 -6.32 1.98
N ARG A 125 -9.84 -7.30 1.92
CA ARG A 125 -8.61 -7.30 2.72
C ARG A 125 -7.73 -6.08 2.43
N GLU A 126 -7.65 -5.62 1.18
CA GLU A 126 -6.94 -4.38 0.82
C GLU A 126 -7.61 -3.15 1.44
N ALA A 127 -8.94 -3.05 1.35
CA ALA A 127 -9.70 -1.95 1.95
C ALA A 127 -9.57 -1.92 3.47
N ALA A 128 -9.59 -3.10 4.13
CA ALA A 128 -9.38 -3.23 5.57
C ALA A 128 -7.98 -2.76 5.98
N ALA A 129 -6.94 -3.13 5.22
CA ALA A 129 -5.59 -2.61 5.46
C ALA A 129 -5.49 -1.09 5.25
N GLY A 130 -6.24 -0.55 4.29
CA GLY A 130 -6.41 0.89 4.09
C GLY A 130 -7.03 1.58 5.31
N LEU A 131 -8.13 1.04 5.83
CA LEU A 131 -8.76 1.49 7.08
C LEU A 131 -7.75 1.45 8.23
N MET A 132 -7.05 0.34 8.44
CA MET A 132 -6.02 0.22 9.49
C MET A 132 -4.92 1.28 9.34
N GLY A 133 -4.53 1.62 8.11
CA GLY A 133 -3.60 2.72 7.84
C GLY A 133 -4.16 4.08 8.21
N THR A 134 -5.43 4.35 7.88
CA THR A 134 -6.13 5.57 8.30
C THR A 134 -6.20 5.69 9.82
N LEU A 135 -6.57 4.60 10.51
CA LEU A 135 -6.60 4.58 11.98
C LEU A 135 -5.21 4.81 12.57
N LEU A 136 -4.16 4.21 11.98
CA LEU A 136 -2.78 4.42 12.40
C LEU A 136 -2.32 5.86 12.23
N ASP A 137 -2.81 6.55 11.21
CA ASP A 137 -2.52 7.97 10.99
C ASP A 137 -3.21 8.86 12.06
N GLN A 138 -4.47 8.52 12.40
CA GLN A 138 -5.32 9.24 13.37
C GLN A 138 -4.89 9.06 14.84
N ASP A 139 -4.57 7.83 15.27
CA ASP A 139 -4.22 7.47 16.65
C ASP A 139 -2.97 6.59 16.68
N PHE A 140 -1.84 7.22 16.34
CA PHE A 140 -0.59 6.52 16.05
C PHE A 140 -0.12 5.60 17.19
N ALA A 141 -0.12 6.10 18.43
CA ALA A 141 0.40 5.33 19.56
C ALA A 141 -0.44 4.09 19.84
N THR A 142 -1.76 4.24 19.93
CA THR A 142 -2.70 3.16 20.25
C THR A 142 -2.74 2.13 19.14
N ILE A 143 -2.92 2.58 17.89
CA ILE A 143 -3.08 1.68 16.75
C ILE A 143 -1.77 0.97 16.43
N ARG A 144 -0.60 1.62 16.58
CA ARG A 144 0.69 0.94 16.45
C ARG A 144 0.83 -0.19 17.45
N SER A 145 0.38 0.00 18.70
CA SER A 145 0.41 -1.06 19.72
C SER A 145 -0.50 -2.23 19.32
N TRP A 146 -1.70 -1.96 18.82
CA TRP A 146 -2.61 -3.00 18.35
C TRP A 146 -2.07 -3.75 17.12
N LEU A 147 -1.52 -3.04 16.12
CA LEU A 147 -0.86 -3.67 14.97
C LEU A 147 0.37 -4.50 15.38
N ALA A 148 1.05 -4.15 16.47
CA ALA A 148 2.14 -4.94 17.02
C ALA A 148 1.66 -6.27 17.62
N THR A 149 0.39 -6.39 18.02
CA THR A 149 -0.25 -7.67 18.34
C THR A 149 -0.55 -8.45 17.06
N LEU A 150 -1.18 -7.81 16.07
CA LEU A 150 -1.59 -8.46 14.82
C LEU A 150 -0.41 -8.98 13.98
N ARG A 151 0.75 -8.32 14.00
CA ARG A 151 1.95 -8.80 13.28
C ARG A 151 2.44 -10.16 13.78
N ASN A 152 2.06 -10.57 14.99
CA ASN A 152 2.41 -11.86 15.57
C ASN A 152 1.29 -12.90 15.40
N SER A 153 0.21 -12.56 14.69
CA SER A 153 -0.89 -13.49 14.42
C SER A 153 -0.42 -14.67 13.56
N ARG A 154 -1.05 -15.83 13.75
CA ARG A 154 -0.87 -17.00 12.88
C ARG A 154 -1.41 -16.75 11.47
N SER A 155 -2.37 -15.85 11.32
CA SER A 155 -2.93 -15.50 10.01
C SER A 155 -1.98 -14.64 9.19
N GLU A 156 -1.65 -15.11 7.99
CA GLU A 156 -0.90 -14.31 7.01
C GLU A 156 -1.67 -13.08 6.53
N ASN A 157 -3.01 -13.10 6.57
CA ASN A 157 -3.83 -11.97 6.15
C ASN A 157 -3.66 -10.79 7.12
N LEU A 158 -3.74 -11.04 8.43
CA LEU A 158 -3.55 -10.00 9.45
C LEU A 158 -2.11 -9.46 9.42
N ARG A 159 -1.11 -10.35 9.30
CA ARG A 159 0.29 -9.90 9.17
C ARG A 159 0.51 -9.05 7.91
N ARG A 160 -0.13 -9.42 6.79
CA ARG A 160 -0.11 -8.58 5.58
C ARG A 160 -0.84 -7.26 5.78
N ALA A 161 -1.98 -7.25 6.46
CA ALA A 161 -2.74 -6.04 6.74
C ALA A 161 -1.88 -5.03 7.51
N VAL A 162 -1.09 -5.48 8.49
CA VAL A 162 -0.10 -4.64 9.19
C VAL A 162 0.90 -4.02 8.22
N VAL A 163 1.48 -4.82 7.32
CA VAL A 163 2.45 -4.34 6.31
C VAL A 163 1.86 -3.21 5.47
N LEU A 164 0.63 -3.38 5.00
CA LEU A 164 -0.02 -2.37 4.16
C LEU A 164 -0.54 -1.17 4.96
N ALA A 165 -1.02 -1.37 6.19
CA ALA A 165 -1.39 -0.27 7.08
C ALA A 165 -0.22 0.69 7.27
N VAL A 166 1.00 0.17 7.46
CA VAL A 166 2.23 1.00 7.50
C VAL A 166 2.44 1.77 6.21
N LYS A 167 2.27 1.13 5.05
CA LYS A 167 2.39 1.81 3.75
C LYS A 167 1.39 2.95 3.60
N TYR A 168 0.14 2.75 4.03
CA TYR A 168 -0.93 3.76 3.92
C TYR A 168 -0.80 4.90 4.95
N ALA A 169 -0.28 4.60 6.15
CA ALA A 169 -0.05 5.59 7.20
C ALA A 169 1.27 6.37 7.03
N ALA A 170 2.15 5.95 6.11
CA ALA A 170 3.39 6.67 5.86
C ALA A 170 3.10 7.99 5.12
N ARG A 171 3.24 9.10 5.84
CA ARG A 171 2.93 10.47 5.38
C ARG A 171 4.17 11.36 5.36
N ARG A 172 4.28 12.24 4.37
CA ARG A 172 5.42 13.19 4.25
C ARG A 172 5.40 14.27 5.31
N GLU A 173 4.22 14.50 5.87
CA GLU A 173 3.91 15.42 6.95
C GLU A 173 4.40 14.89 8.31
N HIS A 174 4.61 13.57 8.40
CA HIS A 174 5.03 12.88 9.64
C HIS A 174 6.25 11.97 9.44
N PRO A 175 7.37 12.47 8.87
CA PRO A 175 8.55 11.64 8.63
C PRO A 175 9.16 11.12 9.94
N GLU A 176 8.97 11.83 11.06
CA GLU A 176 9.41 11.43 12.40
C GLU A 176 8.81 10.10 12.89
N ARG A 177 7.69 9.65 12.30
CA ARG A 177 7.08 8.35 12.60
C ARG A 177 7.80 7.17 11.94
N THR A 178 8.63 7.43 10.92
CA THR A 178 9.29 6.39 10.12
C THR A 178 10.08 5.38 10.95
N PRO A 179 10.91 5.76 11.95
CA PRO A 179 11.59 4.79 12.81
C PRO A 179 10.63 3.81 13.49
N ALA A 180 9.55 4.31 14.10
CA ALA A 180 8.55 3.48 14.77
C ALA A 180 7.77 2.57 13.80
N LEU A 181 7.55 3.03 12.56
CA LEU A 181 6.97 2.21 11.49
C LEU A 181 7.95 1.10 11.04
N LEU A 182 9.24 1.40 10.91
CA LEU A 182 10.26 0.40 10.59
C LEU A 182 10.39 -0.64 11.70
N ASP A 183 10.31 -0.24 12.98
CA ASP A 183 10.30 -1.14 14.13
C ASP A 183 9.07 -2.06 14.14
N LEU A 184 7.92 -1.55 13.69
CA LEU A 184 6.71 -2.36 13.55
C LEU A 184 6.92 -3.46 12.50
N LEU A 185 7.58 -3.14 11.38
CA LEU A 185 7.84 -4.07 10.27
C LEU A 185 8.99 -5.04 10.50
N ALA A 186 9.96 -4.71 11.37
CA ALA A 186 11.21 -5.45 11.50
C ALA A 186 11.03 -6.97 11.72
N PRO A 187 10.10 -7.44 12.58
CA PRO A 187 9.88 -8.88 12.75
C PRO A 187 9.35 -9.57 11.49
N LEU A 188 8.54 -8.87 10.69
CA LEU A 188 7.92 -9.39 9.46
C LEU A 188 8.92 -9.55 8.30
N LEU A 189 10.15 -9.04 8.43
CA LEU A 189 11.22 -9.28 7.46
C LEU A 189 11.60 -10.78 7.35
N ARG A 190 11.26 -11.56 8.37
CA ARG A 190 11.48 -13.03 8.45
C ARG A 190 10.22 -13.83 8.15
N ASP A 191 9.13 -13.19 7.71
CA ASP A 191 7.87 -13.88 7.49
C ASP A 191 8.01 -14.94 6.38
N GLU A 192 7.55 -16.16 6.67
CA GLU A 192 7.60 -17.30 5.75
C GLU A 192 6.54 -17.21 4.64
N SER A 193 5.49 -16.41 4.84
CA SER A 193 4.47 -16.20 3.82
C SER A 193 5.00 -15.35 2.66
N THR A 194 4.94 -15.92 1.46
CA THR A 194 5.21 -15.16 0.23
C THR A 194 4.23 -14.00 0.05
N TYR A 195 3.00 -14.13 0.55
CA TYR A 195 1.97 -13.11 0.45
C TYR A 195 2.35 -11.87 1.27
N VAL A 196 2.82 -12.04 2.51
CA VAL A 196 3.34 -10.96 3.35
C VAL A 196 4.60 -10.35 2.72
N ARG A 197 5.59 -11.18 2.37
CA ARG A 197 6.88 -10.71 1.84
C ARG A 197 6.77 -9.90 0.55
N ARG A 198 5.85 -10.30 -0.35
CA ARG A 198 5.61 -9.55 -1.59
C ARG A 198 5.11 -8.14 -1.31
N ASN A 199 4.31 -7.94 -0.26
CA ASN A 199 3.79 -6.64 0.18
C ASN A 199 4.81 -5.83 1.01
N LEU A 200 5.76 -6.50 1.65
CA LEU A 200 6.75 -5.86 2.52
C LEU A 200 7.87 -5.19 1.73
N GLY A 201 8.77 -5.96 1.11
CA GLY A 201 9.98 -5.42 0.46
C GLY A 201 9.64 -4.42 -0.65
N PRO A 202 9.07 -4.86 -1.78
CA PRO A 202 8.78 -3.97 -2.91
C PRO A 202 7.80 -2.84 -2.60
N PHE A 203 6.66 -3.13 -1.96
CA PHE A 203 5.59 -2.15 -1.87
C PHE A 203 5.72 -1.26 -0.64
N THR A 204 5.89 -1.82 0.54
CA THR A 204 5.88 -1.02 1.78
C THR A 204 7.22 -0.34 2.03
N LEU A 205 8.34 -1.07 1.95
CA LEU A 205 9.67 -0.46 2.08
C LEU A 205 10.03 0.32 0.81
N GLY A 206 9.82 -0.29 -0.36
CA GLY A 206 10.24 0.24 -1.66
C GLY A 206 9.39 1.41 -2.17
N ASP A 207 8.08 1.23 -2.32
CA ASP A 207 7.18 2.27 -2.85
C ASP A 207 6.59 3.19 -1.78
N GLY A 208 6.52 2.73 -0.52
CA GLY A 208 6.03 3.48 0.64
C GLY A 208 7.15 4.26 1.32
N LEU A 209 7.88 3.64 2.24
CA LEU A 209 8.79 4.33 3.15
C LEU A 209 9.95 5.06 2.45
N LEU A 210 10.53 4.49 1.37
CA LEU A 210 11.55 5.20 0.58
C LEU A 210 11.00 6.48 -0.10
N ARG A 211 9.69 6.57 -0.37
CA ARG A 211 9.06 7.79 -0.91
C ARG A 211 8.95 8.89 0.15
N ILE A 212 8.74 8.49 1.40
CA ILE A 212 8.36 9.37 2.51
C ILE A 212 9.59 9.89 3.24
N ASP A 213 10.43 8.98 3.74
CA ASP A 213 11.68 9.30 4.41
C ASP A 213 12.80 8.38 3.88
N PRO A 214 13.39 8.75 2.73
CA PRO A 214 14.45 7.96 2.12
C PRO A 214 15.69 7.88 3.00
N ARG A 215 16.02 8.92 3.77
CA ARG A 215 17.26 8.97 4.56
C ARG A 215 17.22 7.90 5.65
N THR A 216 16.18 7.88 6.47
CA THR A 216 16.03 6.91 7.57
C THR A 216 15.85 5.50 7.00
N THR A 217 15.00 5.36 5.98
CA THR A 217 14.71 4.05 5.37
C THR A 217 15.97 3.44 4.73
N LEU A 218 16.77 4.21 3.98
CA LEU A 218 18.02 3.72 3.40
C LEU A 218 19.06 3.33 4.47
N SER A 219 19.14 4.09 5.56
CA SER A 219 20.00 3.76 6.70
C SER A 219 19.61 2.41 7.30
N GLN A 220 18.32 2.19 7.53
CA GLN A 220 17.81 0.95 8.09
C GLN A 220 17.98 -0.24 7.14
N LEU A 221 17.69 -0.06 5.83
CA LEU A 221 17.93 -1.07 4.80
C LEU A 221 19.41 -1.47 4.75
N ARG A 222 20.34 -0.51 4.89
CA ARG A 222 21.79 -0.78 4.97
C ARG A 222 22.15 -1.59 6.22
N ALA A 223 21.49 -1.35 7.35
CA ALA A 223 21.66 -2.15 8.56
C ALA A 223 21.15 -3.59 8.34
N TRP A 224 19.90 -3.75 7.93
CA TRP A 224 19.27 -5.06 7.69
C TRP A 224 19.93 -5.91 6.61
N SER A 225 20.65 -5.31 5.66
CA SER A 225 21.42 -6.09 4.68
C SER A 225 22.70 -6.73 5.24
N ARG A 226 23.02 -6.53 6.53
CA ARG A 226 24.02 -7.32 7.30
C ARG A 226 23.41 -8.48 8.08
N ASP A 227 22.08 -8.61 8.10
CA ASP A 227 21.41 -9.66 8.85
C ASP A 227 21.82 -11.04 8.33
N ARG A 228 21.89 -12.02 9.24
CA ARG A 228 22.27 -13.41 8.90
C ARG A 228 21.14 -14.14 8.16
N ASP A 229 19.91 -13.70 8.34
CA ASP A 229 18.76 -14.31 7.69
C ASP A 229 18.65 -13.87 6.21
N PRO A 230 18.68 -14.83 5.25
CA PRO A 230 18.54 -14.51 3.83
C PRO A 230 17.18 -13.91 3.45
N MET A 231 16.11 -14.16 4.21
CA MET A 231 14.79 -13.54 3.98
C MET A 231 14.82 -12.05 4.27
N VAL A 232 15.50 -11.64 5.34
CA VAL A 232 15.71 -10.21 5.67
C VAL A 232 16.49 -9.54 4.53
N ARG A 233 17.61 -10.14 4.12
CA ARG A 233 18.43 -9.63 3.02
C ARG A 233 17.68 -9.60 1.68
N TRP A 234 16.81 -10.57 1.43
CA TRP A 234 15.94 -10.60 0.26
C TRP A 234 14.96 -9.42 0.27
N ASN A 235 14.28 -9.15 1.39
CA ASN A 235 13.38 -8.00 1.51
C ASN A 235 14.11 -6.68 1.25
N VAL A 236 15.36 -6.54 1.74
CA VAL A 236 16.19 -5.36 1.45
C VAL A 236 16.48 -5.20 -0.03
N ALA A 237 16.89 -6.28 -0.72
CA ALA A 237 17.11 -6.22 -2.16
C ALA A 237 15.82 -5.84 -2.90
N MET A 238 14.69 -6.47 -2.52
CA MET A 238 13.41 -6.28 -3.18
C MET A 238 12.82 -4.88 -3.00
N ALA A 239 13.17 -4.14 -1.95
CA ALA A 239 12.80 -2.73 -1.81
C ALA A 239 13.25 -1.89 -3.03
N PHE A 240 14.41 -2.21 -3.62
CA PHE A 240 14.93 -1.51 -4.80
C PHE A 240 14.38 -2.05 -6.13
N SER A 241 13.51 -3.07 -6.10
CA SER A 241 12.80 -3.57 -7.29
C SER A 241 11.51 -2.81 -7.62
N SER A 242 11.09 -1.91 -6.73
CA SER A 242 9.89 -1.09 -6.89
C SER A 242 10.12 0.13 -7.80
N ALA A 243 9.06 0.85 -8.15
CA ALA A 243 9.17 2.05 -8.96
C ALA A 243 9.95 3.16 -8.23
N ILE A 244 9.61 3.44 -6.97
CA ILE A 244 10.28 4.44 -6.15
C ILE A 244 11.66 3.95 -5.72
N GLY A 245 11.77 2.72 -5.21
CA GLY A 245 13.03 2.16 -4.74
C GLY A 245 14.14 2.24 -5.79
N SER A 246 13.80 2.08 -7.07
CA SER A 246 14.77 2.17 -8.17
C SER A 246 15.41 3.54 -8.36
N PHE A 247 14.79 4.65 -7.91
CA PHE A 247 15.40 5.98 -7.94
C PHE A 247 16.58 6.11 -6.97
N HIS A 248 16.70 5.19 -6.01
CA HIS A 248 17.74 5.27 -4.98
C HIS A 248 19.00 4.48 -5.33
N TRP A 249 19.21 4.12 -6.60
CA TRP A 249 20.40 3.38 -7.04
C TRP A 249 21.73 3.97 -6.52
N PRO A 250 22.01 5.29 -6.62
CA PRO A 250 23.27 5.84 -6.12
C PRO A 250 23.52 5.53 -4.64
N ALA A 251 22.49 5.63 -3.80
CA ALA A 251 22.60 5.33 -2.37
C ALA A 251 22.52 3.83 -2.04
N ALA A 252 21.87 3.04 -2.92
CA ALA A 252 21.64 1.61 -2.75
C ALA A 252 22.77 0.74 -3.32
N ARG A 253 23.61 1.26 -4.22
CA ARG A 253 24.65 0.52 -4.96
C ARG A 253 25.50 -0.32 -4.01
N ALA A 254 26.13 0.29 -3.00
CA ALA A 254 26.98 -0.43 -2.04
C ALA A 254 26.22 -1.56 -1.29
N THR A 255 24.95 -1.33 -0.96
CA THR A 255 24.11 -2.35 -0.33
C THR A 255 23.85 -3.53 -1.28
N LEU A 256 23.43 -3.25 -2.52
CA LEU A 256 23.16 -4.29 -3.52
C LEU A 256 24.44 -5.04 -3.92
N GLU A 257 25.57 -4.34 -4.03
CA GLU A 257 26.89 -4.93 -4.29
C GLU A 257 27.34 -5.89 -3.21
N ARG A 258 27.06 -5.59 -1.94
CA ARG A 258 27.31 -6.52 -0.84
C ARG A 258 26.39 -7.74 -0.93
N LEU A 259 25.09 -7.51 -1.12
CA LEU A 259 24.12 -8.61 -1.22
C LEU A 259 24.41 -9.54 -2.41
N ALA A 260 24.93 -8.99 -3.51
CA ALA A 260 25.31 -9.76 -4.70
C ALA A 260 26.43 -10.80 -4.45
N ARG A 261 27.24 -10.64 -3.40
CA ARG A 261 28.32 -11.57 -3.03
C ARG A 261 27.82 -12.82 -2.30
N GLY A 262 26.66 -12.73 -1.64
CA GLY A 262 26.15 -13.81 -0.79
C GLY A 262 25.90 -15.10 -1.57
N PRO A 263 26.04 -16.28 -0.94
CA PRO A 263 25.83 -17.56 -1.62
C PRO A 263 24.35 -17.85 -1.91
N GLU A 264 23.41 -17.21 -1.21
CA GLU A 264 22.01 -17.66 -1.21
C GLU A 264 21.28 -17.30 -2.50
N PRO A 265 20.78 -18.30 -3.26
CA PRO A 265 20.10 -18.06 -4.55
C PRO A 265 18.90 -17.12 -4.44
N LEU A 266 18.17 -17.18 -3.32
CA LEU A 266 17.04 -16.30 -3.03
C LEU A 266 17.47 -14.83 -3.07
N VAL A 267 18.52 -14.47 -2.32
CA VAL A 267 19.03 -13.09 -2.23
C VAL A 267 19.55 -12.64 -3.59
N ARG A 268 20.30 -13.48 -4.31
CA ARG A 268 20.80 -13.17 -5.66
C ARG A 268 19.68 -12.87 -6.64
N MET A 269 18.58 -13.64 -6.59
CA MET A 269 17.39 -13.38 -7.41
C MET A 269 16.74 -12.04 -7.06
N GLY A 270 16.67 -11.70 -5.77
CA GLY A 270 16.18 -10.39 -5.30
C GLY A 270 17.04 -9.24 -5.83
N VAL A 271 18.36 -9.36 -5.71
CA VAL A 271 19.32 -8.38 -6.26
C VAL A 271 19.17 -8.27 -7.76
N ALA A 272 19.05 -9.38 -8.49
CA ALA A 272 18.91 -9.35 -9.94
C ALA A 272 17.63 -8.61 -10.39
N LYS A 273 16.52 -8.79 -9.66
CA LYS A 273 15.27 -8.04 -9.90
C LYS A 273 15.45 -6.54 -9.64
N ALA A 274 16.06 -6.18 -8.52
CA ALA A 274 16.37 -4.79 -8.19
C ALA A 274 17.26 -4.13 -9.25
N VAL A 275 18.38 -4.75 -9.60
CA VAL A 275 19.32 -4.21 -10.59
C VAL A 275 18.68 -4.08 -11.97
N ARG A 276 17.85 -5.04 -12.39
CA ARG A 276 17.06 -4.90 -13.63
C ARG A 276 16.13 -3.69 -13.60
N ARG A 277 15.52 -3.40 -12.46
CA ARG A 277 14.65 -2.23 -12.29
C ARG A 277 15.47 -0.94 -12.31
N CYS A 278 16.56 -0.87 -11.55
CA CYS A 278 17.47 0.28 -11.52
C CYS A 278 18.08 0.58 -12.90
N ARG A 279 18.39 -0.44 -13.70
CA ARG A 279 18.90 -0.29 -15.07
C ARG A 279 17.99 0.51 -15.99
N GLN A 280 16.67 0.51 -15.73
CA GLN A 280 15.72 1.32 -16.50
C GLN A 280 15.90 2.82 -16.27
N ARG A 281 16.62 3.23 -15.22
CA ARG A 281 16.86 4.62 -14.83
C ARG A 281 18.34 5.01 -14.91
N TYR A 282 19.24 4.08 -14.56
CA TYR A 282 20.68 4.28 -14.48
C TYR A 282 21.39 3.26 -15.38
N PRO A 283 21.19 3.31 -16.72
CA PRO A 283 21.66 2.26 -17.62
C PRO A 283 23.19 2.13 -17.65
N GLU A 284 23.91 3.26 -17.62
CA GLU A 284 25.37 3.29 -17.75
C GLU A 284 26.05 2.83 -16.46
N GLU A 285 25.63 3.37 -15.32
CA GLU A 285 26.19 3.06 -14.00
C GLU A 285 25.89 1.61 -13.60
N VAL A 286 24.70 1.10 -13.94
CA VAL A 286 24.37 -0.30 -13.73
C VAL A 286 25.18 -1.19 -14.67
N ALA A 287 25.39 -0.80 -15.93
CA ALA A 287 26.23 -1.56 -16.86
C ALA A 287 27.69 -1.62 -16.38
N GLU A 288 28.23 -0.52 -15.85
CA GLU A 288 29.56 -0.47 -15.24
C GLU A 288 29.66 -1.41 -14.03
N ALA A 289 28.70 -1.34 -13.10
CA ALA A 289 28.65 -2.23 -11.95
C ALA A 289 28.58 -3.71 -12.38
N LEU A 290 27.76 -4.05 -13.36
CA LEU A 290 27.65 -5.42 -13.88
C LEU A 290 28.94 -5.92 -14.55
N ARG A 291 29.66 -5.06 -15.28
CA ARG A 291 31.00 -5.39 -15.82
C ARG A 291 31.99 -5.70 -14.71
N SER A 292 31.95 -4.93 -13.61
CA SER A 292 32.77 -5.21 -12.43
C SER A 292 32.36 -6.53 -11.77
N TRP A 293 31.06 -6.80 -11.60
CA TRP A 293 30.56 -8.02 -10.96
C TRP A 293 30.86 -9.28 -11.75
N ALA A 294 30.84 -9.21 -13.08
CA ALA A 294 31.21 -10.33 -13.94
C ALA A 294 32.67 -10.79 -13.76
N LYS A 295 33.55 -9.90 -13.28
CA LYS A 295 34.96 -10.20 -12.97
C LYS A 295 35.19 -10.69 -11.54
N ASP A 296 34.22 -10.51 -10.64
CA ASP A 296 34.28 -10.96 -9.24
C ASP A 296 33.61 -12.34 -9.14
N PRO A 297 34.34 -13.44 -8.86
CA PRO A 297 33.77 -14.79 -8.81
C PRO A 297 32.58 -14.93 -7.86
N ASN A 298 32.53 -14.12 -6.79
CA ASN A 298 31.44 -14.17 -5.81
C ASN A 298 30.18 -13.43 -6.29
N ARG A 299 30.31 -12.49 -7.23
CA ARG A 299 29.19 -11.71 -7.79
C ARG A 299 28.81 -12.10 -9.21
N ALA A 300 29.69 -12.80 -9.92
CA ALA A 300 29.45 -13.25 -11.30
C ALA A 300 28.14 -14.04 -11.44
N PRO A 301 27.76 -14.96 -10.52
CA PRO A 301 26.46 -15.62 -10.59
C PRO A 301 25.26 -14.66 -10.54
N THR A 302 25.35 -13.61 -9.72
CA THR A 302 24.31 -12.57 -9.63
C THR A 302 24.25 -11.73 -10.90
N ALA A 303 25.40 -11.38 -11.49
CA ALA A 303 25.46 -10.64 -12.76
C ALA A 303 24.83 -11.43 -13.92
N LEU A 304 25.09 -12.75 -13.99
CA LEU A 304 24.46 -13.65 -14.95
C LEU A 304 22.94 -13.65 -14.81
N LEU A 305 22.41 -13.68 -13.58
CA LEU A 305 20.98 -13.62 -13.32
C LEU A 305 20.34 -12.31 -13.79
N VAL A 306 21.05 -11.19 -13.80
CA VAL A 306 20.54 -9.91 -14.30
C VAL A 306 20.34 -9.96 -15.83
N GLY A 307 21.28 -10.60 -16.52
CA GLY A 307 21.29 -10.77 -17.97
C GLY A 307 21.55 -9.46 -18.74
N PRO A 308 21.68 -9.52 -20.07
CA PRO A 308 21.89 -8.34 -20.90
C PRO A 308 20.72 -7.36 -20.82
N ALA A 309 20.94 -6.12 -21.27
CA ALA A 309 19.83 -5.21 -21.52
C ALA A 309 18.93 -5.82 -22.60
N ARG A 310 17.62 -5.95 -22.32
CA ARG A 310 16.66 -6.29 -23.37
C ARG A 310 16.59 -5.08 -24.30
N ARG A 311 16.95 -5.26 -25.58
CA ARG A 311 16.69 -4.26 -26.62
C ARG A 311 15.17 -4.05 -26.65
N ARG A 312 14.74 -2.79 -26.54
CA ARG A 312 13.33 -2.41 -26.71
C ARG A 312 13.04 -2.27 -28.18
#